data_AF-A0A946EFS2-F1
#
_entry.id   AF-A0A946EFS2-F1
#
_cell.length_a   1.000
_cell.length_b   1.000
_cell.length_c   1.000
_cell.angle_alpha   90.00
_cell.angle_beta   90.00
_cell.angle_gamma   90.00
#
_symmetry.space_group_name_H-M   'P 1'
#
loop_
_entity.id
_entity.type
_entity.pdbx_description
1 polymer ?
#
loop_
_entity_poly.entity_id
_entity_poly.type
_entity_poly.pdbx_seq_one_letter_code
_entity_poly.pdbx_strand_id
1 'polypeptide(L)' 'EPDLSHFSGIVPCGIDQHGVTSLVDLGLPVSLQDVDIALKQEFGKVFLPPSKG' A
#
# COMPACT_ATOMS: atom_id res chain seq x y z
N GLU A 1 5.54 11.63 -6.10
CA GLU A 1 6.13 10.34 -5.70
C GLU A 1 6.38 10.37 -4.19
N PRO A 2 6.23 9.26 -3.45
CA PRO A 2 6.49 9.26 -2.01
C PRO A 2 8.00 9.35 -1.72
N ASP A 3 8.38 10.19 -0.77
CA ASP A 3 9.77 10.26 -0.30
C ASP A 3 10.05 9.12 0.69
N LEU A 4 10.82 8.12 0.24
CA LEU A 4 11.18 6.97 1.07
C LEU A 4 12.25 7.26 2.12
N SER A 5 12.94 8.42 2.06
CA SER A 5 13.94 8.79 3.07
C SER A 5 13.35 8.96 4.46
N HIS A 6 12.05 9.27 4.55
CA HIS A 6 11.30 9.35 5.81
C HIS A 6 11.30 8.03 6.60
N PHE A 7 11.55 6.89 5.96
CA PHE A 7 11.59 5.58 6.61
C PHE A 7 12.98 5.21 7.15
N SER A 8 14.02 5.97 6.80
CA SER A 8 15.42 5.67 7.18
C SER A 8 15.73 5.91 8.67
N GLY A 9 14.94 6.74 9.35
CA GLY A 9 15.14 7.10 10.76
C GLY A 9 14.31 6.29 11.77
N ILE A 10 13.54 5.30 11.30
CA ILE A 10 12.64 4.49 12.13
C ILE A 10 12.97 3.01 12.01
N VAL A 11 12.96 2.29 13.14
CA VAL A 11 13.07 0.82 13.18
C VAL A 11 11.72 0.25 13.62
N PRO A 12 10.79 -0.03 12.69
CA PRO A 12 9.46 -0.51 13.06
C PRO A 12 9.53 -1.94 13.61
N CYS A 13 9.03 -2.14 14.84
CA CYS A 13 8.89 -3.45 15.48
C CYS A 13 10.19 -4.30 15.56
N GLY A 14 11.37 -3.67 15.46
CA GLY A 14 12.66 -4.37 15.51
C GLY A 14 13.06 -5.11 14.22
N ILE A 15 12.36 -4.89 13.10
CA ILE A 15 12.69 -5.51 11.81
C ILE A 15 13.59 -4.55 11.04
N ASP A 16 14.89 -4.86 10.96
CA ASP A 16 15.92 -4.06 10.27
C ASP A 16 16.43 -4.71 8.96
N GLN A 17 15.96 -5.91 8.65
CA GLN A 17 16.50 -6.75 7.57
C GLN A 17 15.93 -6.40 6.18
N HIS A 18 14.89 -5.55 6.09
CA HIS A 18 14.20 -5.24 4.85
C HIS A 18 14.00 -3.72 4.67
N GLY A 19 14.26 -3.24 3.47
CA GLY A 19 13.97 -1.86 3.08
C GLY A 19 12.48 -1.65 2.74
N VAL A 20 12.13 -0.39 2.47
CA VAL A 20 10.81 0.00 1.97
C VAL A 20 10.85 0.19 0.45
N THR A 21 9.69 0.07 -0.21
CA THR A 21 9.52 0.34 -1.65
C THR A 21 8.21 1.07 -1.89
N SER A 22 8.01 1.59 -3.10
CA SER A 22 6.77 2.23 -3.55
C SER A 22 6.30 1.65 -4.88
N LEU A 23 5.02 1.87 -5.22
CA LEU A 23 4.50 1.49 -6.54
C LEU A 23 5.27 2.16 -7.69
N VAL A 24 5.74 3.38 -7.48
CA VAL A 24 6.59 4.10 -8.44
C VAL A 24 7.94 3.42 -8.61
N ASP A 25 8.60 2.99 -7.53
CA ASP A 25 9.88 2.26 -7.61
C ASP A 25 9.73 0.89 -8.30
N LEU A 26 8.52 0.32 -8.26
CA LEU A 26 8.14 -0.89 -8.99
C LEU A 26 7.76 -0.62 -10.47
N GLY A 27 7.87 0.62 -10.94
CA GLY A 27 7.54 1.01 -12.32
C GLY A 27 6.05 1.28 -12.56
N LEU A 28 5.26 1.48 -11.50
CA LEU A 28 3.82 1.73 -11.55
C LEU A 28 3.52 3.16 -11.08
N PRO A 29 3.52 4.15 -12.00
CA PRO A 29 3.16 5.53 -11.66
C PRO A 29 1.65 5.62 -11.43
N VAL A 30 1.23 5.52 -10.17
CA VAL A 30 -0.17 5.60 -9.75
C VAL A 30 -0.42 6.85 -8.91
N SER A 31 -1.64 7.40 -9.01
CA SER A 31 -2.08 8.49 -8.14
C SER A 31 -2.66 7.94 -6.82
N LEU A 32 -2.79 8.80 -5.81
CA LEU A 32 -3.49 8.42 -4.57
C LEU A 32 -4.97 8.14 -4.81
N GLN A 33 -5.57 8.78 -5.82
CA GLN A 33 -6.95 8.53 -6.22
C GLN A 33 -7.13 7.12 -6.78
N ASP A 34 -6.17 6.65 -7.58
CA ASP A 34 -6.20 5.27 -8.11
C ASP A 34 -6.11 4.25 -6.98
N VAL A 35 -5.25 4.50 -5.98
CA VAL A 35 -5.14 3.66 -4.78
C VAL A 35 -6.44 3.65 -3.97
N ASP A 36 -7.09 4.81 -3.77
CA ASP A 36 -8.36 4.90 -3.05
C ASP A 36 -9.49 4.11 -3.73
N ILE A 37 -9.58 4.19 -5.06
CA ILE A 37 -10.56 3.42 -5.85
C ILE A 37 -10.30 1.92 -5.71
N ALA A 38 -9.06 1.49 -5.91
CA ALA A 38 -8.69 0.07 -5.82
C ALA A 38 -8.94 -0.47 -4.40
N LEU A 39 -8.52 0.27 -3.38
CA LEU A 39 -8.73 -0.12 -1.98
C LEU A 39 -10.21 -0.31 -1.65
N LYS A 40 -11.09 0.62 -2.05
CA LYS A 40 -12.54 0.51 -1.83
C LYS A 40 -13.13 -0.75 -2.46
N GLN A 41 -12.69 -1.08 -3.68
CA GLN A 41 -13.16 -2.27 -4.40
C GLN A 41 -12.67 -3.57 -3.77
N GLU A 42 -11.37 -3.67 -3.45
CA GLU A 42 -10.78 -4.88 -2.91
C GLU A 42 -11.17 -5.14 -1.45
N PHE A 43 -11.34 -4.08 -0.65
CA PHE A 43 -11.76 -4.22 0.74
C PHE A 43 -13.12 -4.93 0.84
N GLY A 44 -14.05 -4.59 -0.05
CA GLY A 44 -15.34 -5.27 -0.13
C GLY A 44 -15.21 -6.77 -0.38
N LYS A 45 -14.33 -7.18 -1.29
CA LYS A 45 -14.12 -8.59 -1.64
C LYS A 45 -13.50 -9.40 -0.51
N VAL A 46 -12.63 -8.79 0.29
CA VAL A 46 -11.92 -9.47 1.39
C VAL A 46 -12.76 -9.52 2.67
N PHE A 47 -13.48 -8.43 2.98
CA PHE A 47 -14.07 -8.25 4.31
C PHE A 47 -15.61 -8.27 4.34
N LEU A 48 -16.31 -8.09 3.21
CA LEU A 48 -17.77 -8.19 3.20
C LEU A 48 -18.21 -9.63 2.94
N PRO A 49 -19.30 -10.08 3.58
CA PRO A 49 -19.88 -11.38 3.27
C PRO A 49 -20.32 -11.40 1.80
N PRO A 50 -20.22 -12.56 1.13
CA PRO A 50 -20.71 -12.69 -0.23
C PRO A 50 -22.18 -12.27 -0.29
N SER A 51 -22.54 -11.49 -1.32
CA SER A 51 -23.91 -11.06 -1.57
C SER A 51 -24.83 -12.28 -1.57
N LYS A 52 -25.83 -12.31 -0.70
CA LYS A 52 -26.91 -13.29 -0.81
C LYS A 52 -27.68 -12.97 -2.08
N GLY A 53 -27.55 -13.83 -3.08
CA GLY A 53 -28.46 -13.88 -4.23
C GLY A 53 -29.86 -14.29 -3.80
#